data_AF-C3K2L3-F1
#
_entry.id   AF-C3K2L3-F1
#
_cell.length_a   1.000
_cell.length_b   1.000
_cell.length_c   1.000
_cell.angle_alpha   90.00
_cell.angle_beta   90.00
_cell.angle_gamma   90.00
#
_symmetry.space_group_name_H-M   'P 1'
#
loop_
_entity.id
_entity.type
_entity.pdbx_description
1 polymer ?
#
loop_
_entity_poly.entity_id
_entity_poly.type
_entity_poly.pdbx_seq_one_letter_code
_entity_poly.pdbx_strand_id
1 'polypeptide(L)'
;MIKRNLLVMGLAVLLSACGFQLRGTGTTDLTIKELDVSARDAYSQTVTQLRQVLENSGVHVYTGATYKLFLANEKETQRNLSYASAGRASDIELSTQLNFEIQGRDHLPLMADNIQVQKIVSHDGNNLVGSDSEIIQVRKEMRRELVQRMVLRLSMITPEQLETLQQRADDKAKADADALKAAQEYENNTPKQSPVEVPVE
;
A
#
# COMPACT_ATOMS: atom_id res chain seq x y z
N MET A 1 -52.44 -22.30 -17.91
CA MET A 1 -50.96 -22.23 -18.05
C MET A 1 -50.44 -20.81 -18.27
N ILE A 2 -51.17 -19.95 -19.00
CA ILE A 2 -50.79 -18.54 -19.26
C ILE A 2 -50.54 -17.69 -17.98
N LYS A 3 -51.36 -17.86 -16.93
CA LYS A 3 -51.27 -17.06 -15.69
C LYS A 3 -49.99 -17.30 -14.89
N ARG A 4 -49.42 -18.51 -14.99
CA ARG A 4 -48.19 -18.89 -14.27
C ARG A 4 -46.95 -18.33 -14.95
N ASN A 5 -46.95 -18.30 -16.29
CA ASN A 5 -45.85 -17.70 -17.07
C ASN A 5 -45.81 -16.17 -16.93
N LEU A 6 -46.98 -15.52 -16.81
CA LEU A 6 -47.06 -14.07 -16.64
C LEU A 6 -46.47 -13.60 -15.30
N LEU A 7 -46.66 -14.39 -14.23
CA LEU A 7 -46.08 -14.11 -12.92
C LEU A 7 -44.55 -14.24 -12.92
N VAL A 8 -44.01 -15.27 -13.57
CA VAL A 8 -42.56 -15.49 -13.67
C VAL A 8 -41.87 -14.40 -14.48
N MET A 9 -42.49 -13.94 -15.58
CA MET A 9 -41.96 -12.80 -16.36
C MET A 9 -41.96 -11.50 -15.56
N GLY A 10 -43.04 -11.23 -14.80
CA GLY A 10 -43.11 -10.05 -13.94
C GLY A 10 -42.03 -10.03 -12.86
N LEU A 11 -41.75 -11.18 -12.24
CA LEU A 11 -40.70 -11.30 -11.23
C LEU A 11 -39.29 -11.08 -11.82
N ALA A 12 -39.01 -11.59 -13.02
CA ALA A 12 -37.73 -11.40 -13.69
C ALA A 12 -37.45 -9.92 -14.04
N VAL A 13 -38.48 -9.17 -14.47
CA VAL A 13 -38.34 -7.74 -14.77
C VAL A 13 -38.10 -6.93 -13.48
N LEU A 14 -38.80 -7.25 -12.39
CA LEU A 14 -38.58 -6.61 -11.09
C LEU A 14 -37.18 -6.88 -10.53
N LEU A 15 -36.61 -8.05 -10.77
CA LEU A 15 -35.22 -8.38 -10.41
C LEU A 15 -34.19 -7.62 -11.27
N SER A 16 -34.48 -7.38 -12.55
CA SER A 16 -33.60 -6.59 -13.43
C SER A 16 -33.61 -5.08 -13.15
N ALA A 17 -34.64 -4.57 -12.45
CA ALA A 17 -34.76 -3.17 -12.07
C ALA A 17 -33.77 -2.74 -10.96
N CYS A 18 -33.10 -3.70 -10.29
CA CYS A 18 -32.10 -3.39 -9.27
C CYS A 18 -30.79 -2.80 -9.83
N GLY A 19 -30.66 -2.60 -11.15
CA GLY A 19 -29.54 -1.87 -11.77
C GLY A 19 -28.17 -2.53 -11.60
N PHE A 20 -28.12 -3.74 -11.05
CA PHE A 20 -26.91 -4.54 -10.88
C PHE A 20 -26.48 -5.04 -12.26
N GLN A 21 -25.58 -4.30 -12.90
CA GLN A 21 -24.92 -4.76 -14.12
C GLN A 21 -23.80 -5.70 -13.73
N LEU A 22 -23.63 -6.80 -14.47
CA LEU A 22 -22.41 -7.59 -14.38
C LEU A 22 -21.25 -6.62 -14.60
N ARG A 23 -20.35 -6.52 -13.63
CA ARG A 23 -19.06 -5.86 -13.83
C ARG A 23 -18.45 -6.61 -15.02
N GLY A 24 -18.44 -5.97 -16.18
CA GLY A 24 -18.00 -6.60 -17.43
C GLY A 24 -16.62 -7.23 -17.25
N THR A 25 -16.21 -8.10 -18.17
CA THR A 25 -14.86 -8.71 -18.16
C THR A 25 -13.72 -7.69 -18.35
N GLY A 26 -13.98 -6.40 -18.12
CA GLY A 26 -12.96 -5.40 -17.90
C GLY A 26 -12.09 -5.90 -16.77
N THR A 27 -10.99 -6.54 -17.16
CA THR A 27 -9.71 -6.49 -16.47
C THR A 27 -9.67 -5.15 -15.77
N THR A 28 -9.54 -5.12 -14.44
CA THR A 28 -9.42 -3.88 -13.67
C THR A 28 -8.48 -2.97 -14.45
N ASP A 29 -9.03 -1.99 -15.18
CA ASP A 29 -8.27 -1.34 -16.25
C ASP A 29 -7.41 -0.32 -15.55
N LEU A 30 -6.31 -0.82 -15.00
CA LEU A 30 -5.32 -0.01 -14.32
C LEU A 30 -4.77 0.92 -15.39
N THR A 31 -4.93 2.22 -15.14
CA THR A 31 -4.43 3.27 -16.01
C THR A 31 -2.91 3.16 -16.18
N ILE A 32 -2.25 2.62 -15.16
CA ILE A 32 -0.83 2.28 -15.17
C ILE A 32 -0.66 0.89 -15.82
N LYS A 33 0.03 0.84 -16.96
CA LYS A 33 0.31 -0.41 -17.69
C LYS A 33 1.63 -1.07 -17.30
N GLU A 34 2.57 -0.30 -16.78
CA GLU A 34 3.90 -0.75 -16.43
C GLU A 34 4.28 -0.24 -15.04
N LEU A 35 4.83 -1.11 -14.20
CA LEU A 35 5.18 -0.75 -12.82
C LEU A 35 6.33 -1.62 -12.30
N ASP A 36 7.33 -1.01 -11.68
CA ASP A 36 8.33 -1.74 -10.90
C ASP A 36 7.78 -1.92 -9.48
N VAL A 37 7.67 -3.16 -9.01
CA VAL A 37 7.20 -3.44 -7.65
C VAL A 37 8.35 -3.99 -6.83
N SER A 38 8.69 -3.28 -5.77
CA SER A 38 9.77 -3.62 -4.86
C SER A 38 9.33 -3.43 -3.41
N ALA A 39 10.04 -4.05 -2.49
CA ALA A 39 9.73 -3.99 -1.07
C ALA A 39 11.03 -3.97 -0.27
N ARG A 40 11.02 -3.38 0.92
CA ARG A 40 12.14 -3.49 1.87
C ARG A 40 12.43 -4.95 2.21
N ASP A 41 11.39 -5.75 2.40
CA ASP A 41 11.50 -7.21 2.45
C ASP A 41 11.09 -7.80 1.08
N ALA A 42 12.09 -8.13 0.28
CA ALA A 42 11.91 -8.67 -1.07
C ALA A 42 11.20 -10.04 -1.08
N TYR A 43 11.20 -10.77 0.04
CA TYR A 43 10.61 -12.10 0.16
C TYR A 43 9.27 -12.10 0.90
N SER A 44 8.73 -10.93 1.24
CA SER A 44 7.40 -10.83 1.87
C SER A 44 6.34 -11.50 0.97
N GLN A 45 5.43 -12.24 1.61
CA GLN A 45 4.29 -12.82 0.91
C GLN A 45 3.39 -11.73 0.31
N THR A 46 3.37 -10.54 0.91
CA THR A 46 2.57 -9.39 0.47
C THR A 46 3.05 -8.88 -0.89
N VAL A 47 4.37 -8.71 -1.08
CA VAL A 47 4.90 -8.27 -2.39
C VAL A 47 4.68 -9.34 -3.46
N THR A 48 4.84 -10.62 -3.11
CA THR A 48 4.62 -11.73 -4.05
C THR A 48 3.18 -11.80 -4.52
N GLN A 49 2.22 -11.72 -3.59
CA GLN A 49 0.79 -11.71 -3.92
C GLN A 49 0.40 -10.45 -4.70
N LEU A 50 0.97 -9.30 -4.36
CA LEU A 50 0.70 -8.04 -5.06
C LEU A 50 1.15 -8.11 -6.53
N ARG A 51 2.38 -8.59 -6.80
CA ARG A 51 2.87 -8.79 -8.17
C ARG A 51 1.93 -9.69 -8.97
N GLN A 52 1.54 -10.83 -8.39
CA GLN A 52 0.63 -11.78 -9.05
C GLN A 52 -0.74 -11.14 -9.36
N VAL A 53 -1.31 -10.36 -8.44
CA VAL A 53 -2.61 -9.71 -8.68
C VAL A 53 -2.49 -8.61 -9.75
N LEU A 54 -1.39 -7.86 -9.77
CA LEU A 54 -1.13 -6.83 -10.77
C LEU A 54 -0.94 -7.43 -12.17
N GLU A 55 -0.15 -8.49 -12.29
CA GLU A 55 0.04 -9.23 -13.55
C GLU A 55 -1.28 -9.82 -14.06
N ASN A 56 -2.08 -10.42 -13.17
CA ASN A 56 -3.40 -10.92 -13.50
C ASN A 56 -4.39 -9.81 -13.89
N SER A 57 -4.14 -8.58 -13.48
CA SER A 57 -4.93 -7.40 -13.86
C SER A 57 -4.44 -6.75 -15.16
N GLY A 58 -3.40 -7.30 -15.81
CA GLY A 58 -2.86 -6.81 -17.08
C GLY A 58 -1.77 -5.75 -16.95
N VAL A 59 -1.16 -5.59 -15.77
CA VAL A 59 0.01 -4.71 -15.56
C VAL A 59 1.28 -5.50 -15.79
N HIS A 60 2.19 -4.96 -16.62
CA HIS A 60 3.51 -5.53 -16.81
C HIS A 60 4.43 -5.10 -15.67
N VAL A 61 4.75 -6.04 -14.78
CA VAL A 61 5.64 -5.81 -13.65
C VAL A 61 7.06 -6.22 -14.01
N TYR A 62 7.97 -5.25 -14.09
CA TYR A 62 9.38 -5.48 -14.40
C TYR A 62 10.28 -4.44 -13.72
N THR A 63 11.56 -4.79 -13.54
CA THR A 63 12.54 -3.89 -12.92
C THR A 63 12.94 -2.78 -13.88
N GLY A 64 12.91 -1.53 -13.42
CA GLY A 64 13.32 -0.37 -14.24
C GLY A 64 12.19 0.27 -15.05
N ALA A 65 10.93 0.01 -14.71
CA ALA A 65 9.81 0.79 -15.22
C ALA A 65 9.88 2.26 -14.77
N THR A 66 9.20 3.15 -15.50
CA THR A 66 9.17 4.60 -15.22
C THR A 66 8.71 4.93 -13.81
N TYR A 67 7.73 4.18 -13.30
CA TYR A 67 7.20 4.32 -11.96
C TYR A 67 7.49 3.06 -11.15
N LYS A 68 7.81 3.27 -9.89
CA LYS A 68 8.16 2.20 -8.97
C LYS A 68 7.33 2.30 -7.70
N LEU A 69 6.61 1.23 -7.38
CA LEU A 69 5.96 1.03 -6.11
C LEU A 69 6.95 0.38 -5.13
N PHE A 70 7.32 1.11 -4.08
CA PHE A 70 8.18 0.60 -3.02
C PHE A 70 7.38 0.40 -1.73
N LEU A 71 7.31 -0.86 -1.28
CA LEU A 71 6.71 -1.20 0.02
C LEU A 71 7.76 -0.98 1.11
N ALA A 72 7.67 0.17 1.78
CA ALA A 72 8.69 0.64 2.72
C ALA A 72 8.68 -0.14 4.04
N ASN A 73 7.51 -0.48 4.57
CA ASN A 73 7.39 -1.22 5.82
C ASN A 73 6.03 -1.92 5.94
N GLU A 74 6.03 -3.15 6.44
CA GLU A 74 4.82 -3.89 6.82
C GLU A 74 4.90 -4.19 8.33
N LYS A 75 3.96 -3.63 9.10
CA LYS A 75 3.92 -3.77 10.56
C LYS A 75 2.67 -4.53 10.95
N GLU A 76 2.86 -5.69 11.55
CA GLU A 76 1.80 -6.48 12.17
C GLU A 76 1.81 -6.23 13.69
N THR A 77 0.65 -5.91 14.26
CA THR A 77 0.47 -5.76 15.70
C THR A 77 -0.70 -6.60 16.18
N GLN A 78 -0.59 -7.07 17.42
CA GLN A 78 -1.61 -7.85 18.08
C GLN A 78 -1.87 -7.26 19.47
N ARG A 79 -3.14 -7.07 19.83
CA ARG A 79 -3.56 -6.50 21.11
C ARG A 79 -4.75 -7.25 21.69
N ASN A 80 -4.72 -7.53 22.98
CA ASN A 80 -5.88 -8.08 23.69
C ASN A 80 -6.91 -6.97 23.91
N LEU A 81 -8.14 -7.18 23.45
CA LEU A 81 -9.24 -6.23 23.64
C LEU A 81 -10.03 -6.52 24.91
N SER A 82 -10.20 -7.80 25.24
CA SER A 82 -11.03 -8.25 26.35
C SER A 82 -10.41 -9.44 27.07
N TYR A 83 -10.81 -9.65 28.32
CA TYR A 83 -10.42 -10.79 29.15
C TYR A 83 -11.67 -11.52 29.63
N ALA A 84 -11.66 -12.84 29.54
CA ALA A 84 -12.67 -13.70 30.15
C ALA A 84 -12.54 -13.70 31.69
N SER A 85 -13.57 -14.21 32.38
CA SER A 85 -13.64 -14.27 33.85
C SER A 85 -12.45 -14.95 34.54
N ALA A 86 -11.72 -15.80 33.82
CA ALA A 86 -10.50 -16.47 34.29
C ALA A 86 -9.20 -15.69 34.00
N GLY A 87 -9.28 -14.42 33.58
CA GLY A 87 -8.12 -13.57 33.27
C GLY A 87 -7.39 -13.89 31.96
N ARG A 88 -7.94 -14.78 31.12
CA ARG A 88 -7.41 -15.11 29.79
C ARG A 88 -7.98 -14.17 28.74
N ALA A 89 -7.19 -13.75 27.75
CA ALA A 89 -7.66 -12.93 26.64
C ALA A 89 -8.80 -13.66 25.90
N SER A 90 -9.92 -12.97 25.67
CA SER A 90 -11.09 -13.53 24.98
C SER A 90 -11.20 -13.01 23.55
N ASP A 91 -10.88 -11.74 23.33
CA ASP A 91 -10.86 -11.14 22.00
C ASP A 91 -9.50 -10.48 21.75
N ILE A 92 -8.96 -10.75 20.57
CA ILE A 92 -7.67 -10.27 20.11
C ILE A 92 -7.89 -9.44 18.84
N GLU A 93 -7.38 -8.22 18.86
CA GLU A 93 -7.28 -7.37 17.69
C GLU A 93 -5.97 -7.66 16.95
N LEU A 94 -6.10 -8.00 15.68
CA LEU A 94 -5.01 -8.10 14.72
C LEU A 94 -5.05 -6.86 13.84
N SER A 95 -3.90 -6.22 13.65
CA SER A 95 -3.75 -5.03 12.81
C SER A 95 -2.51 -5.16 11.94
N THR A 96 -2.66 -4.94 10.65
CA THR A 96 -1.56 -4.92 9.67
C THR A 96 -1.56 -3.56 9.01
N GLN A 97 -0.44 -2.85 9.11
CA GLN A 97 -0.21 -1.56 8.46
C GLN A 97 0.92 -1.69 7.43
N LEU A 98 0.65 -1.30 6.20
CA LEU A 98 1.60 -1.27 5.10
C LEU A 98 1.86 0.17 4.69
N ASN A 99 3.09 0.62 4.90
CA ASN A 99 3.57 1.91 4.40
C ASN A 99 4.21 1.69 3.04
N PHE A 100 3.81 2.50 2.07
CA PHE A 100 4.31 2.41 0.70
C PHE A 100 4.59 3.80 0.14
N GLU A 101 5.44 3.83 -0.88
CA GLU A 101 5.72 5.02 -1.64
C GLU A 101 5.73 4.70 -3.13
N ILE A 102 5.36 5.71 -3.92
CA ILE A 102 5.47 5.67 -5.37
C ILE A 102 6.63 6.58 -5.72
N GLN A 103 7.65 5.96 -6.31
CA GLN A 103 8.83 6.62 -6.82
C GLN A 103 8.68 6.82 -8.32
N GLY A 104 9.17 7.96 -8.79
CA GLY A 104 9.26 8.28 -10.21
C GLY A 104 10.68 8.10 -10.72
N ARG A 105 11.05 8.95 -11.68
CA ARG A 105 12.41 8.99 -12.23
C ARG A 105 13.42 9.31 -11.14
N ASP A 106 14.62 8.75 -11.27
CA ASP A 106 15.74 8.94 -10.34
C ASP A 106 15.42 8.56 -8.87
N HIS A 107 14.46 7.67 -8.65
CA HIS A 107 13.99 7.25 -7.32
C HIS A 107 13.40 8.40 -6.48
N LEU A 108 12.94 9.48 -7.13
CA LEU A 108 12.29 10.60 -6.44
C LEU A 108 10.93 10.17 -5.87
N PRO A 109 10.65 10.40 -4.58
CA PRO A 109 9.37 10.05 -3.98
C PRO A 109 8.28 11.02 -4.49
N LEU A 110 7.34 10.50 -5.27
CA LEU A 110 6.20 11.27 -5.79
C LEU A 110 5.08 11.37 -4.76
N MET A 111 4.85 10.26 -4.06
CA MET A 111 3.77 10.09 -3.09
C MET A 111 4.18 9.03 -2.07
N ALA A 112 3.80 9.23 -0.81
CA ALA A 112 3.86 8.22 0.23
C ALA A 112 2.50 8.16 0.94
N ASP A 113 2.07 6.95 1.28
CA ASP A 113 0.81 6.72 1.98
C ASP A 113 0.87 5.39 2.75
N ASN A 114 -0.18 5.09 3.51
CA ASN A 114 -0.30 3.84 4.24
C ASN A 114 -1.68 3.21 4.08
N ILE A 115 -1.71 1.88 4.16
CA ILE A 115 -2.95 1.09 4.18
C ILE A 115 -2.96 0.28 5.47
N GLN A 116 -4.08 0.33 6.18
CA GLN A 116 -4.28 -0.46 7.39
C GLN A 116 -5.48 -1.39 7.25
N VAL A 117 -5.32 -2.63 7.71
CA VAL A 117 -6.40 -3.62 7.85
C VAL A 117 -6.42 -4.08 9.30
N GLN A 118 -7.63 -4.16 9.88
CA GLN A 118 -7.84 -4.57 11.26
C GLN A 118 -8.94 -5.64 11.30
N LYS A 119 -8.73 -6.68 12.10
CA LYS A 119 -9.74 -7.72 12.37
C LYS A 119 -9.70 -8.10 13.84
N ILE A 120 -10.86 -8.46 14.38
CA ILE A 120 -11.01 -8.99 15.73
C ILE A 120 -11.24 -10.49 15.60
N VAL A 121 -10.52 -11.27 16.41
CA VAL A 121 -10.58 -12.73 16.46
C VAL A 121 -10.85 -13.15 17.90
N SER A 122 -11.75 -14.13 18.07
CA SER A 122 -12.01 -14.70 19.39
C SER A 122 -10.91 -15.70 19.74
N HIS A 123 -10.47 -15.71 20.99
CA HIS A 123 -9.41 -16.56 21.49
C HIS A 123 -9.94 -17.46 22.60
N ASP A 124 -9.95 -18.77 22.35
CA ASP A 124 -10.34 -19.76 23.34
C ASP A 124 -9.13 -20.23 24.15
N GLY A 125 -9.06 -19.78 25.41
CA GLY A 125 -8.01 -20.17 26.35
C GLY A 125 -7.97 -21.67 26.69
N ASN A 126 -9.03 -22.44 26.39
CA ASN A 126 -9.05 -23.90 26.54
C ASN A 126 -8.61 -24.62 25.25
N ASN A 127 -8.51 -23.92 24.12
CA ASN A 127 -8.09 -24.44 22.83
C ASN A 127 -7.07 -23.50 22.15
N LEU A 128 -5.87 -23.45 22.74
CA LEU A 128 -4.79 -22.57 22.27
C LEU A 128 -4.38 -22.89 20.82
N VAL A 129 -4.25 -24.18 20.48
CA VAL A 129 -3.85 -24.62 19.14
C VAL A 129 -4.87 -24.21 18.08
N GLY A 130 -6.16 -24.39 18.36
CA GLY A 130 -7.22 -23.95 17.46
C GLY A 130 -7.23 -22.43 17.28
N SER A 131 -7.10 -21.70 18.38
CA SER A 131 -7.07 -20.23 18.36
C SER A 131 -5.86 -19.68 17.58
N ASP A 132 -4.68 -20.29 17.74
CA ASP A 132 -3.48 -19.92 16.97
C ASP A 132 -3.64 -20.22 15.48
N SER A 133 -4.27 -21.35 15.13
CA SER A 133 -4.58 -21.69 13.75
C SER A 133 -5.54 -20.68 13.12
N GLU A 134 -6.56 -20.25 13.87
CA GLU A 134 -7.50 -19.20 13.44
C GLU A 134 -6.79 -17.87 13.21
N ILE A 135 -5.91 -17.44 14.13
CA ILE A 135 -5.11 -16.21 13.96
C ILE A 135 -4.27 -16.28 12.68
N ILE A 136 -3.60 -17.41 12.41
CA ILE A 136 -2.80 -17.60 11.19
C ILE A 136 -3.69 -17.50 9.94
N GLN A 137 -4.88 -18.09 9.95
CA GLN A 137 -5.81 -18.02 8.84
C GLN A 137 -6.30 -16.59 8.62
N VAL A 138 -6.70 -15.90 9.69
CA VAL A 138 -7.16 -14.52 9.64
C VAL A 138 -6.06 -13.59 9.12
N ARG A 139 -4.80 -13.77 9.53
CA ARG A 139 -3.68 -12.98 8.96
C ARG A 139 -3.51 -13.19 7.45
N LYS A 140 -3.69 -14.42 6.95
CA LYS A 140 -3.67 -14.69 5.49
C LYS A 140 -4.80 -13.97 4.76
N GLU A 141 -5.98 -13.90 5.36
CA GLU A 141 -7.11 -13.15 4.80
C GLU A 141 -6.87 -11.64 4.83
N MET A 142 -6.38 -11.10 5.95
CA MET A 142 -6.03 -9.69 6.09
C MET A 142 -5.01 -9.28 5.03
N ARG A 143 -4.03 -10.13 4.72
CA ARG A 143 -3.06 -9.88 3.65
C ARG A 143 -3.72 -9.80 2.27
N ARG A 144 -4.63 -10.74 1.95
CA ARG A 144 -5.38 -10.70 0.69
C ARG A 144 -6.20 -9.41 0.57
N GLU A 145 -6.85 -9.00 1.66
CA GLU A 145 -7.59 -7.74 1.73
C GLU A 145 -6.68 -6.52 1.56
N LEU A 146 -5.51 -6.52 2.20
CA LEU A 146 -4.49 -5.47 2.08
C LEU A 146 -4.03 -5.30 0.63
N VAL A 147 -3.75 -6.42 -0.07
CA VAL A 147 -3.39 -6.42 -1.49
C VAL A 147 -4.53 -5.86 -2.35
N GLN A 148 -5.78 -6.26 -2.10
CA GLN A 148 -6.93 -5.73 -2.82
C GLN A 148 -7.12 -4.22 -2.62
N ARG A 149 -6.97 -3.73 -1.38
CA ARG A 149 -6.99 -2.29 -1.07
C ARG A 149 -5.87 -1.54 -1.79
N MET A 150 -4.68 -2.13 -1.89
CA MET A 150 -3.57 -1.56 -2.65
C MET A 150 -3.90 -1.44 -4.13
N VAL A 151 -4.41 -2.51 -4.75
CA VAL A 151 -4.79 -2.51 -6.17
C VAL A 151 -5.88 -1.46 -6.45
N LEU A 152 -6.87 -1.34 -5.57
CA LEU A 152 -7.88 -0.28 -5.66
C LEU A 152 -7.24 1.11 -5.56
N ARG A 153 -6.28 1.31 -4.65
CA ARG A 153 -5.55 2.58 -4.54
C ARG A 153 -4.80 2.91 -5.83
N LEU A 154 -4.12 1.93 -6.43
CA LEU A 154 -3.42 2.08 -7.70
C LEU A 154 -4.37 2.38 -8.87
N SER A 155 -5.59 1.82 -8.88
CA SER A 155 -6.59 2.12 -9.91
C SER A 155 -7.13 3.56 -9.89
N MET A 156 -6.99 4.24 -8.74
CA MET A 156 -7.40 5.65 -8.61
C MET A 156 -6.30 6.62 -9.04
N ILE A 157 -5.08 6.13 -9.30
CA ILE A 157 -3.94 6.96 -9.70
C ILE A 157 -3.91 7.06 -11.22
N THR A 158 -3.85 8.30 -11.71
CA THR A 158 -3.79 8.60 -13.14
C THR A 158 -2.36 8.98 -13.57
N PRO A 159 -1.96 8.69 -14.82
CA PRO A 159 -0.67 9.11 -15.37
C PRO A 159 -0.47 10.62 -15.29
N GLU A 160 -1.51 11.41 -15.60
CA GLU A 160 -1.45 12.88 -15.53
C GLU A 160 -1.10 13.37 -14.11
N GLN A 161 -1.68 12.77 -13.08
CA GLN A 161 -1.33 13.08 -11.70
C GLN A 161 0.13 12.73 -11.39
N LEU A 162 0.60 11.56 -11.83
CA LEU A 162 1.99 11.15 -11.63
C LEU A 162 2.99 12.07 -12.34
N GLU A 163 2.67 12.56 -13.54
CA GLU A 163 3.49 13.52 -14.27
C GLU A 163 3.58 14.87 -13.54
N THR A 164 2.45 15.38 -13.03
CA THR A 164 2.47 16.64 -12.24
C THR A 164 3.25 16.50 -10.94
N LEU A 165 3.16 15.34 -10.28
CA LEU A 165 3.97 15.05 -9.09
C LEU A 165 5.45 14.93 -9.44
N GLN A 166 5.79 14.34 -10.59
CA GLN A 166 7.16 14.27 -11.08
C GLN A 166 7.74 15.66 -11.32
N GLN A 167 7.02 16.54 -12.02
CA GLN A 167 7.49 17.91 -12.26
C GLN A 167 7.77 18.65 -10.95
N ARG A 168 6.86 18.54 -9.97
CA ARG A 168 7.05 19.13 -8.64
C ARG A 168 8.26 18.54 -7.90
N ALA A 169 8.47 17.23 -8.01
CA ALA A 169 9.61 16.56 -7.39
C ALA A 169 10.93 17.01 -8.04
N ASP A 170 10.96 17.13 -9.37
CA ASP A 170 12.12 17.58 -10.15
C ASP A 170 12.46 19.06 -9.82
N ASP A 171 11.46 19.94 -9.79
CA ASP A 171 11.63 21.35 -9.44
C ASP A 171 12.16 21.52 -8.01
N LYS A 172 11.61 20.74 -7.06
CA LYS A 172 12.07 20.73 -5.67
C LYS A 172 13.51 20.22 -5.58
N ALA A 173 13.83 19.11 -6.25
CA ALA A 173 15.17 18.54 -6.24
C ALA A 173 16.20 19.52 -6.81
N LYS A 174 15.85 20.26 -7.86
CA LYS A 174 16.69 21.32 -8.43
C LYS A 174 16.88 22.47 -7.45
N ALA A 175 15.80 22.95 -6.82
CA ALA A 175 15.87 24.02 -5.82
C ALA A 175 16.74 23.63 -4.62
N ASP A 176 16.60 22.39 -4.11
CA ASP A 176 17.40 21.87 -3.01
C ASP A 176 18.89 21.77 -3.42
N ALA A 177 19.19 21.34 -4.65
CA ALA A 177 20.56 21.28 -5.18
C ALA A 177 21.19 22.66 -5.35
N ASP A 178 20.44 23.66 -5.82
CA ASP A 178 20.91 25.03 -5.98
C ASP A 178 21.14 25.69 -4.61
N ALA A 179 20.28 25.42 -3.61
CA ALA A 179 20.46 25.87 -2.23
C ALA A 179 21.70 25.26 -1.57
N LEU A 180 21.97 23.97 -1.80
CA LEU A 180 23.17 23.28 -1.31
C LEU A 180 24.46 23.88 -1.93
N LYS A 181 24.46 24.15 -3.23
CA LYS A 181 25.61 24.79 -3.91
C LYS A 181 25.86 26.20 -3.37
N ALA A 182 24.81 27.01 -3.23
CA ALA A 182 24.93 28.34 -2.65
C ALA A 182 25.50 28.26 -1.24
N ALA A 183 25.01 27.36 -0.38
CA ALA A 183 25.54 27.15 0.97
C ALA A 183 27.04 26.78 0.97
N GLN A 184 27.45 25.88 0.06
CA GLN A 184 28.87 25.51 -0.11
C GLN A 184 29.73 26.69 -0.56
N GLU A 185 29.24 27.53 -1.47
CA GLU A 185 29.94 28.74 -1.91
C GLU A 185 30.09 29.76 -0.78
N TYR A 186 29.06 29.95 0.05
CA TYR A 186 29.15 30.80 1.24
C TYR A 186 30.18 30.27 2.26
N GLU A 187 30.21 28.96 2.52
CA GLU A 187 31.19 28.34 3.41
C GLU A 187 32.63 28.47 2.90
N ASN A 188 32.84 28.23 1.59
CA ASN A 188 34.17 28.35 0.97
C ASN A 188 34.68 29.79 0.92
N ASN A 189 33.79 30.77 0.76
CA ASN A 189 34.12 32.20 0.75
C ASN A 189 34.26 32.80 2.15
N THR A 190 33.88 32.08 3.21
CA THR A 190 34.06 32.55 4.60
C THR A 190 35.52 32.33 5.02
N PRO A 191 36.29 33.38 5.34
CA PRO A 191 37.69 33.24 5.71
C PRO A 191 37.82 32.43 7.01
N LYS A 192 38.40 31.23 6.93
CA LYS A 192 38.79 30.47 8.13
C LYS A 192 39.97 31.20 8.77
N GLN A 193 39.78 31.76 9.97
CA GLN A 193 40.89 32.33 10.74
C GLN A 193 41.91 31.22 11.01
N SER A 194 43.16 31.45 10.57
CA SER A 194 44.28 30.57 10.93
C SER A 194 44.33 30.41 12.45
N PRO A 195 44.55 29.20 12.99
CA PRO A 195 44.75 29.01 14.42
C PRO A 195 45.80 29.98 14.92
N VAL A 196 45.44 30.80 15.91
CA VAL A 196 46.38 31.70 16.58
C VAL A 196 47.42 30.81 17.26
N GLU A 197 48.64 30.79 16.73
CA GLU A 197 49.78 30.22 17.42
C GLU A 197 50.01 31.04 18.68
N VAL A 198 49.60 30.47 19.83
CA VAL A 198 49.92 31.02 21.14
C VAL A 198 51.41 30.74 21.37
N PRO A 199 52.25 31.77 21.54
CA PRO A 199 53.66 31.55 21.86
C PRO A 199 53.76 30.77 23.17
N VAL A 200 54.48 29.66 23.15
CA VAL A 200 54.81 28.90 24.35
C VAL A 200 55.93 29.66 25.06
N GLU A 201 55.64 30.22 26.23
CA GLU A 201 56.65 30.70 27.19
C GLU A 201 57.24 29.53 28.00
#